data_AF-A0A2I0F5I8-F1
#
_entry.id   AF-A0A2I0F5I8-F1
#
_cell.length_a   1.000
_cell.length_b   1.000
_cell.length_c   1.000
_cell.angle_alpha   90.00
_cell.angle_beta   90.00
_cell.angle_gamma   90.00
#
_symmetry.space_group_name_H-M   'P 1'
#
loop_
_entity.id
_entity.type
_entity.pdbx_description
1 polymer ?
#
loop_
_entity_poly.entity_id
_entity_poly.type
_entity_poly.pdbx_seq_one_letter_code
_entity_poly.pdbx_strand_id
1 'polypeptide(L)'
;MLGRLFFLFTAMTLIEVYVLMSIGSLLGAELTIGIIILTAFAGSYLVRSQGVQTVQKLQARLAAGEAPGQEIVEGIMLLVCGVLLVTPGFVTDALGLLVLTPQIRGRLAKAIIAQYKDRIIPQSTFTGGAQGFSYSSQSSTHTSQSSPFQQQPGADSKAKNDGAIEGDFVEVNRDDNKLN
;
A
#
# COMPACT_ATOMS: atom_id res chain seq x y z
N MET A 1 -25.43 -7.44 12.94
CA MET A 1 -24.22 -7.98 12.26
C MET A 1 -23.31 -8.75 13.22
N LEU A 2 -23.12 -8.27 14.47
CA LEU A 2 -22.27 -8.93 15.47
C LEU A 2 -22.67 -10.39 15.81
N GLY A 3 -23.97 -10.68 15.95
CA GLY A 3 -24.44 -12.04 16.27
C GLY A 3 -24.14 -13.10 15.20
N ARG A 4 -24.08 -12.71 13.92
CA ARG A 4 -23.66 -13.60 12.83
C ARG A 4 -22.18 -13.97 12.95
N LEU A 5 -21.34 -13.00 13.32
CA LEU A 5 -19.90 -13.22 13.50
C LEU A 5 -19.62 -14.11 14.71
N PHE A 6 -20.34 -13.89 15.81
CA PHE A 6 -20.26 -14.72 17.01
C PHE A 6 -20.64 -16.18 16.74
N PHE A 7 -21.74 -16.40 15.99
CA PHE A 7 -22.16 -17.76 15.63
C PHE A 7 -21.16 -18.46 14.71
N LEU A 8 -20.63 -17.75 13.71
CA LEU A 8 -19.61 -18.30 12.80
C LEU A 8 -18.32 -18.67 13.56
N PHE A 9 -17.82 -17.78 14.42
CA PHE A 9 -16.64 -18.05 15.23
C PHE A 9 -16.84 -19.28 16.14
N THR A 10 -17.95 -19.30 16.89
CA THR A 10 -18.28 -20.41 17.79
C THR A 10 -18.43 -21.74 17.04
N ALA A 11 -19.17 -21.75 15.92
CA ALA A 11 -19.35 -22.95 15.12
C ALA A 11 -18.02 -23.47 14.56
N MET A 12 -17.15 -22.56 14.10
CA MET A 12 -15.82 -22.90 13.60
C MET A 12 -14.98 -23.57 14.71
N THR A 13 -14.91 -22.97 15.91
CA THR A 13 -14.20 -23.55 17.06
C THR A 13 -14.77 -24.91 17.48
N LEU A 14 -16.09 -25.09 17.47
CA LEU A 14 -16.71 -26.38 17.79
C LEU A 14 -16.33 -27.46 16.78
N ILE A 15 -16.31 -27.12 15.49
CA ILE A 15 -15.85 -28.03 14.43
C ILE A 15 -14.40 -28.44 14.66
N GLU A 16 -13.54 -27.51 15.06
CA GLU A 16 -12.13 -27.84 15.33
C GLU A 16 -11.96 -28.83 16.47
N VAL A 17 -12.65 -28.60 17.58
CA VAL A 17 -12.61 -29.52 18.73
C VAL A 17 -13.12 -30.91 18.32
N TYR A 18 -14.17 -30.98 17.49
CA TYR A 18 -14.68 -32.24 16.97
C TYR A 18 -13.67 -32.96 16.07
N VAL A 19 -12.98 -32.24 15.18
CA VAL A 19 -11.94 -32.79 14.29
C VAL A 19 -10.74 -33.27 15.12
N LEU A 20 -10.30 -32.51 16.11
CA LEU A 20 -9.21 -32.87 17.02
C LEU A 20 -9.53 -34.16 17.79
N MET A 21 -10.75 -34.28 18.32
CA MET A 21 -11.24 -35.50 18.96
C MET A 21 -11.29 -36.69 17.99
N SER A 22 -11.75 -36.46 16.76
CA SER A 22 -11.85 -37.51 15.74
C SER A 22 -10.47 -38.02 15.34
N ILE A 23 -9.53 -37.13 15.04
CA ILE A 23 -8.14 -37.49 14.70
C ILE A 23 -7.44 -38.12 15.92
N GLY A 24 -7.66 -37.56 17.11
CA GLY A 24 -7.11 -38.09 18.36
C GLY A 24 -7.56 -39.52 18.67
N SER A 25 -8.80 -39.89 18.32
CA SER A 25 -9.29 -41.25 18.49
C SER A 25 -8.79 -42.23 17.41
N LEU A 26 -8.48 -41.74 16.19
CA LEU A 26 -7.92 -42.55 15.11
C LEU A 26 -6.41 -42.76 15.23
N LEU A 27 -5.66 -41.71 15.57
CA LEU A 27 -4.19 -41.68 15.55
C LEU A 27 -3.55 -41.75 16.95
N GLY A 28 -4.35 -41.58 18.00
CA GLY A 28 -3.86 -41.42 19.37
C GLY A 28 -3.55 -39.96 19.73
N ALA A 29 -3.75 -39.62 21.00
CA ALA A 29 -3.55 -38.26 21.49
C ALA A 29 -2.09 -37.79 21.36
N GLU A 30 -1.12 -38.66 21.66
CA GLU A 30 0.32 -38.33 21.61
C GLU A 30 0.77 -37.92 20.21
N LEU A 31 0.40 -38.69 19.18
CA LEU A 31 0.74 -38.38 17.78
C LEU A 31 0.01 -37.11 17.31
N THR A 32 -1.26 -36.94 17.70
CA THR A 32 -2.06 -35.76 17.34
C THR A 32 -1.44 -34.47 17.89
N ILE A 33 -0.99 -34.48 19.15
CA ILE A 33 -0.26 -33.37 19.76
C ILE A 33 1.05 -33.12 19.02
N GLY A 34 1.80 -34.16 18.68
CA GLY A 34 3.03 -34.04 17.89
C GLY A 34 2.81 -33.37 16.54
N ILE A 35 1.75 -33.74 15.82
CA ILE A 35 1.38 -33.13 14.53
C ILE A 35 1.02 -31.65 14.71
N ILE A 36 0.22 -31.29 15.72
CA ILE A 36 -0.15 -29.89 15.99
C ILE A 36 1.09 -29.04 16.29
N ILE A 37 2.03 -29.56 17.08
CA ILE A 37 3.29 -28.85 17.36
C ILE A 37 4.10 -28.69 16.06
N LEU A 38 4.17 -29.73 15.23
CA LEU A 38 4.87 -29.70 13.95
C LEU A 38 4.27 -28.66 13.01
N THR A 39 2.95 -28.61 12.87
CA THR A 39 2.26 -27.65 12.00
C THR A 39 2.39 -26.22 12.51
N ALA A 40 2.28 -26.01 13.83
CA ALA A 40 2.51 -24.71 14.46
C ALA A 40 3.95 -24.21 14.22
N PHE A 41 4.95 -25.09 14.35
CA PHE A 41 6.34 -24.75 14.08
C PHE A 41 6.57 -24.41 12.60
N ALA A 42 6.05 -25.25 11.69
CA ALA A 42 6.14 -25.03 10.25
C ALA A 42 5.47 -23.70 9.84
N GLY A 43 4.24 -23.47 10.29
CA GLY A 43 3.50 -22.24 10.02
C GLY A 43 4.20 -21.01 10.56
N SER A 44 4.67 -21.05 11.81
CA SER A 44 5.44 -19.96 12.43
C SER A 44 6.73 -19.67 11.67
N TYR A 45 7.43 -20.70 11.20
CA TYR A 45 8.65 -20.56 10.40
C TYR A 45 8.36 -19.89 9.03
N LEU A 46 7.26 -20.25 8.37
CA LEU A 46 6.86 -19.61 7.12
C LEU A 46 6.46 -18.14 7.35
N VAL A 47 5.71 -17.83 8.41
CA VAL A 47 5.36 -16.45 8.76
C VAL A 47 6.60 -15.62 9.07
N ARG A 48 7.56 -16.17 9.82
CA ARG A 48 8.85 -15.53 10.14
C ARG A 48 9.63 -15.21 8.85
N SER A 49 9.80 -16.18 7.98
CA SER A 49 10.60 -16.03 6.75
C SER A 49 9.97 -15.06 5.75
N GLN A 50 8.66 -15.15 5.52
CA GLN A 50 7.94 -14.23 4.63
C GLN A 50 7.78 -12.83 5.25
N GLY A 51 7.57 -12.74 6.56
CA GLY A 51 7.43 -11.48 7.28
C GLY A 51 8.68 -10.60 7.20
N VAL A 52 9.87 -11.19 7.37
CA VAL A 52 11.13 -10.45 7.22
C VAL A 52 11.28 -9.89 5.81
N GLN A 53 11.00 -10.69 4.77
CA GLN A 53 11.06 -10.22 3.39
C GLN A 53 10.06 -9.10 3.10
N THR A 54 8.83 -9.18 3.62
CA THR A 54 7.82 -8.14 3.44
C THR A 54 8.22 -6.84 4.13
N VAL A 55 8.77 -6.90 5.35
CA VAL A 55 9.28 -5.71 6.06
C VAL A 55 10.46 -5.07 5.33
N GLN A 56 11.39 -5.87 4.80
CA GLN A 56 12.51 -5.36 4.01
C GLN A 56 12.04 -4.61 2.74
N LYS A 57 11.06 -5.17 2.02
CA LYS A 57 10.46 -4.52 0.84
C LYS A 57 9.73 -3.22 1.20
N LEU A 58 9.00 -3.24 2.31
CA LEU A 58 8.32 -2.07 2.86
C LEU A 58 9.34 -0.95 3.15
N GLN A 59 10.43 -1.26 3.86
CA GLN A 59 11.49 -0.29 4.15
C GLN A 59 12.17 0.23 2.89
N ALA A 60 12.46 -0.63 1.92
CA ALA A 60 13.07 -0.25 0.65
C ALA A 60 12.21 0.73 -0.16
N ARG A 61 10.89 0.48 -0.25
CA ARG A 61 9.96 1.38 -0.95
C ARG A 61 9.77 2.71 -0.22
N LEU A 62 9.68 2.69 1.11
CA LEU A 62 9.63 3.91 1.91
C LEU A 62 10.90 4.76 1.74
N ALA A 63 12.07 4.13 1.71
CA ALA A 63 13.35 4.80 1.45
C ALA A 63 13.43 5.38 0.03
N ALA A 64 12.76 4.76 -0.94
CA ALA A 64 12.64 5.26 -2.31
C ALA A 64 11.57 6.38 -2.48
N GLY A 65 10.83 6.73 -1.42
CA GLY A 65 9.74 7.70 -1.49
C GLY A 65 8.47 7.18 -2.18
N GLU A 66 8.37 5.86 -2.41
CA GLU A 66 7.19 5.22 -3.02
C GLU A 66 6.17 4.81 -1.95
N ALA A 67 4.88 4.88 -2.27
CA ALA A 67 3.81 4.44 -1.37
C ALA A 67 3.72 2.88 -1.33
N PRO A 68 3.99 2.23 -0.19
CA PRO A 68 4.10 0.77 -0.10
C PRO A 68 2.77 0.09 0.25
N GLY A 69 1.69 0.44 -0.47
CA GLY A 69 0.34 -0.02 -0.12
C GLY A 69 0.19 -1.55 -0.19
N GLN A 70 0.86 -2.18 -1.16
CA GLN A 70 0.80 -3.64 -1.34
C GLN A 70 1.50 -4.38 -0.20
N GLU A 71 2.70 -3.94 0.19
CA GLU A 71 3.51 -4.56 1.23
C GLU A 71 2.83 -4.48 2.60
N ILE A 72 2.08 -3.40 2.87
CA ILE A 72 1.30 -3.24 4.10
C ILE A 72 0.16 -4.27 4.17
N VAL A 73 -0.63 -4.40 3.09
CA VAL A 73 -1.73 -5.39 3.04
C VAL A 73 -1.19 -6.81 3.17
N GLU A 74 -0.08 -7.09 2.49
CA GLU A 74 0.64 -8.34 2.58
C GLU A 74 1.15 -8.64 3.99
N GLY A 75 1.67 -7.64 4.70
CA GLY A 75 2.10 -7.74 6.09
C GLY A 75 0.95 -8.02 7.06
N ILE A 76 -0.19 -7.34 6.90
CA ILE A 76 -1.40 -7.58 7.70
C ILE A 76 -1.91 -9.00 7.49
N MET A 77 -1.95 -9.46 6.23
CA MET A 77 -2.39 -10.81 5.89
C MET A 77 -1.49 -11.88 6.53
N LEU A 78 -0.17 -11.67 6.51
CA LEU A 78 0.78 -12.53 7.22
C LEU A 78 0.54 -12.57 8.72
N LEU A 79 0.23 -11.43 9.34
CA LEU A 79 -0.05 -11.31 10.77
C LEU A 79 -1.33 -12.08 11.13
N VAL A 80 -2.39 -11.90 10.35
CA VAL A 80 -3.66 -12.63 10.51
C VAL A 80 -3.43 -14.14 10.36
N CYS A 81 -2.65 -14.58 9.36
CA CYS A 81 -2.30 -15.99 9.21
C CYS A 81 -1.51 -16.51 10.41
N GLY A 82 -0.54 -15.74 10.92
CA GLY A 82 0.23 -16.10 12.11
C GLY A 82 -0.65 -16.27 13.35
N VAL A 83 -1.59 -15.35 13.58
CA VAL A 83 -2.55 -15.47 14.69
C VAL A 83 -3.45 -16.68 14.51
N LEU A 84 -3.92 -16.95 13.30
CA LEU A 84 -4.74 -18.12 12.99
C LEU A 84 -3.98 -19.44 13.23
N LEU A 85 -2.69 -19.51 12.87
CA LEU A 85 -1.82 -20.68 13.08
C LEU A 85 -1.46 -20.93 14.55
N VAL A 86 -1.59 -19.92 15.43
CA VAL A 86 -1.38 -20.08 16.88
C VAL A 86 -2.59 -20.75 17.53
N THR A 87 -3.79 -20.58 16.98
CA THR A 87 -4.99 -21.30 17.41
C THR A 87 -4.88 -22.77 16.97
N PRO A 88 -4.75 -23.74 17.90
CA PRO A 88 -4.55 -25.14 17.53
C PRO A 88 -5.81 -25.70 16.87
N GLY A 89 -5.71 -25.91 15.56
CA GLY A 89 -6.86 -26.20 14.74
C GLY A 89 -6.47 -26.80 13.41
N PHE A 90 -6.66 -28.11 13.20
CA PHE A 90 -6.28 -28.75 11.93
C PHE A 90 -6.88 -28.04 10.71
N VAL A 91 -8.08 -27.51 10.84
CA VAL A 91 -8.78 -26.79 9.76
C VAL A 91 -8.23 -25.37 9.64
N THR A 92 -8.04 -24.66 10.75
CA THR A 92 -7.48 -23.31 10.79
C THR A 92 -6.02 -23.28 10.33
N ASP A 93 -5.23 -24.29 10.66
CA ASP A 93 -3.85 -24.47 10.20
C ASP A 93 -3.81 -24.74 8.69
N ALA A 94 -4.67 -25.63 8.19
CA ALA A 94 -4.75 -25.89 6.75
C ALA A 94 -5.14 -24.63 5.97
N LEU A 95 -6.13 -23.87 6.46
CA LEU A 95 -6.54 -22.60 5.86
C LEU A 95 -5.44 -21.53 6.00
N GLY A 96 -4.79 -21.42 7.16
CA GLY A 96 -3.70 -20.49 7.42
C GLY A 96 -2.52 -20.75 6.49
N LEU A 97 -2.10 -22.00 6.35
CA LEU A 97 -1.03 -22.43 5.44
C LEU A 97 -1.42 -22.26 3.96
N LEU A 98 -2.68 -22.54 3.60
CA LEU A 98 -3.19 -22.32 2.25
C LEU A 98 -3.11 -20.83 1.87
N VAL A 99 -3.56 -19.94 2.75
CA VAL A 99 -3.50 -18.49 2.55
C VAL A 99 -2.06 -17.97 2.55
N LEU A 100 -1.19 -18.56 3.38
CA LEU A 100 0.24 -18.25 3.46
C LEU A 100 1.02 -18.61 2.18
N THR A 101 0.43 -19.41 1.30
CA THR A 101 1.06 -19.78 0.02
C THR A 101 1.13 -18.56 -0.91
N PRO A 102 2.32 -18.14 -1.39
CA PRO A 102 2.51 -16.89 -2.13
C PRO A 102 1.69 -16.80 -3.42
N GLN A 103 1.41 -17.94 -4.06
CA GLN A 103 0.55 -18.01 -5.24
C GLN A 103 -0.92 -17.66 -4.95
N ILE A 104 -1.40 -18.02 -3.75
CA ILE A 104 -2.77 -17.74 -3.30
C ILE A 104 -2.84 -16.30 -2.79
N ARG A 105 -1.81 -15.82 -2.10
CA ARG A 105 -1.68 -14.42 -1.65
C ARG A 105 -1.81 -13.41 -2.79
N GLY A 106 -1.04 -13.59 -3.87
CA GLY A 106 -1.07 -12.68 -5.02
C GLY A 106 -2.39 -12.68 -5.77
N ARG A 107 -3.08 -13.83 -5.83
CA ARG A 107 -4.39 -13.95 -6.48
C ARG A 107 -5.52 -13.38 -5.63
N LEU A 108 -5.49 -13.64 -4.33
CA LEU A 108 -6.50 -13.16 -3.39
C LEU A 108 -6.39 -11.64 -3.20
N ALA A 109 -5.17 -11.08 -3.12
CA ALA A 109 -4.96 -9.64 -3.10
C ALA A 109 -5.54 -8.96 -4.36
N LYS A 110 -5.28 -9.51 -5.55
CA LYS A 110 -5.85 -9.00 -6.81
C LYS A 110 -7.38 -9.12 -6.85
N ALA A 111 -7.94 -10.24 -6.38
CA ALA A 111 -9.38 -10.47 -6.36
C ALA A 111 -10.12 -9.51 -5.40
N ILE A 112 -9.56 -9.29 -4.22
CA ILE A 112 -10.07 -8.32 -3.25
C ILE A 112 -10.03 -6.91 -3.86
N ILE A 113 -8.88 -6.48 -4.39
CA ILE A 113 -8.75 -5.16 -5.03
C ILE A 113 -9.74 -4.98 -6.19
N ALA A 114 -9.97 -6.02 -6.99
CA ALA A 114 -10.91 -5.98 -8.11
C ALA A 114 -12.38 -5.84 -7.66
N GLN A 115 -12.78 -6.47 -6.55
CA GLN A 115 -14.15 -6.41 -6.04
C GLN A 115 -14.48 -5.11 -5.30
N TYR A 116 -13.48 -4.43 -4.74
CA TYR A 116 -13.65 -3.17 -4.02
C TYR A 116 -13.35 -1.91 -4.86
N LYS A 117 -12.86 -2.08 -6.10
CA LYS A 117 -12.61 -0.98 -7.05
C LYS A 117 -13.84 -0.10 -7.29
N ASP A 118 -15.02 -0.69 -7.27
CA ASP A 118 -16.29 0.01 -7.54
C ASP A 118 -16.96 0.59 -6.28
N ARG A 119 -16.44 0.32 -5.08
CA ARG A 119 -17.02 0.80 -3.81
C ARG A 119 -16.06 1.62 -2.93
N ILE A 120 -14.75 1.64 -3.21
CA ILE A 120 -13.75 2.30 -2.36
C ILE A 120 -12.87 3.30 -3.14
N ILE A 121 -13.12 3.52 -4.44
CA ILE A 121 -12.49 4.64 -5.18
C ILE A 121 -13.51 5.76 -5.41
N PRO A 122 -13.91 6.55 -4.40
CA PRO A 122 -13.94 7.98 -4.63
C PRO A 122 -12.50 8.38 -4.95
N GLN A 123 -12.31 8.97 -6.12
CA GLN A 123 -11.14 9.69 -6.57
C GLN A 123 -10.70 10.70 -5.50
N SER A 124 -10.03 10.22 -4.45
CA SER A 124 -9.50 11.01 -3.35
C SER A 124 -7.99 10.89 -3.42
N THR A 125 -7.45 11.55 -4.44
CA THR A 125 -6.56 12.68 -4.22
C THR A 125 -5.76 12.59 -2.92
N PHE A 126 -4.77 11.69 -2.89
CA PHE A 126 -3.65 11.81 -1.97
C PHE A 126 -2.68 12.83 -2.57
N THR A 127 -3.07 14.12 -2.55
CA THR A 127 -2.18 15.23 -2.87
C THR A 127 -1.39 15.58 -1.62
N GLY A 128 -0.33 14.80 -1.37
CA GLY A 128 0.81 15.28 -0.59
C GLY A 128 1.53 16.32 -1.43
N GLY A 129 1.66 17.54 -0.89
CA GLY A 129 2.00 18.74 -1.65
C GLY A 129 3.33 18.68 -2.40
N ALA A 130 3.27 18.98 -3.70
CA ALA A 130 4.21 19.82 -4.45
C ALA A 130 3.81 19.78 -5.94
N GLN A 131 3.70 20.96 -6.57
CA GLN A 131 3.77 21.20 -8.03
C GLN A 131 2.57 20.70 -8.87
N GLY A 132 1.93 21.49 -9.73
CA GLY A 132 2.25 22.82 -10.22
C GLY A 132 1.02 23.47 -10.87
N PHE A 133 1.13 24.78 -11.05
CA PHE A 133 0.18 25.65 -11.72
C PHE A 133 -0.15 25.12 -13.13
N SER A 134 -1.40 24.76 -13.38
CA SER A 134 -1.92 24.48 -14.73
C SER A 134 -2.35 25.79 -15.37
N TYR A 135 -1.47 26.39 -16.17
CA TYR A 135 -1.86 27.42 -17.14
C TYR A 135 -2.66 26.76 -18.25
N SER A 136 -3.97 27.01 -18.29
CA SER A 136 -4.80 26.74 -19.46
C SER A 136 -4.45 27.77 -20.54
N SER A 137 -3.43 27.47 -21.35
CA SER A 137 -3.18 28.19 -22.60
C SER A 137 -4.27 27.82 -23.60
N GLN A 138 -5.27 28.68 -23.69
CA GLN A 138 -6.35 28.61 -24.67
C GLN A 138 -5.76 28.84 -26.07
N SER A 139 -5.56 27.74 -26.79
CA SER A 139 -5.21 27.74 -28.20
C SER A 139 -6.41 28.15 -29.04
N SER A 140 -6.44 29.42 -29.43
CA SER A 140 -7.39 29.96 -30.39
C SER A 140 -7.03 29.49 -31.80
N THR A 141 -7.88 28.61 -32.34
CA THR A 141 -7.98 28.32 -33.77
C THR A 141 -8.44 29.56 -34.53
N HIS A 142 -7.59 30.11 -35.41
CA HIS A 142 -8.01 31.06 -36.44
C HIS A 142 -7.58 30.56 -37.82
N THR A 143 -8.58 30.12 -38.57
CA THR A 143 -8.48 29.75 -39.98
C THR A 143 -8.89 30.94 -40.84
N SER A 144 -8.01 31.29 -41.79
CA SER A 144 -8.24 32.04 -43.04
C SER A 144 -8.75 33.49 -42.97
N GLN A 145 -8.03 34.42 -43.64
CA GLN A 145 -8.44 35.02 -44.93
C GLN A 145 -7.77 36.39 -45.22
N SER A 146 -6.91 36.39 -46.26
CA SER A 146 -6.53 37.45 -47.23
C SER A 146 -6.46 38.95 -46.83
N SER A 147 -5.29 39.59 -47.09
CA SER A 147 -5.09 40.51 -48.25
C SER A 147 -3.65 41.06 -48.33
N PRO A 148 -3.11 41.33 -49.55
CA PRO A 148 -1.68 41.54 -49.80
C PRO A 148 -1.39 42.94 -50.39
N PHE A 149 -1.45 44.03 -49.61
CA PHE A 149 -0.94 45.34 -50.04
C PHE A 149 -0.93 46.35 -48.87
N GLN A 150 0.19 46.57 -48.19
CA GLN A 150 0.65 47.92 -47.80
C GLN A 150 2.05 47.91 -47.18
N GLN A 151 2.80 48.95 -47.52
CA GLN A 151 4.25 49.11 -47.49
C GLN A 151 4.73 50.02 -46.34
N GLN A 152 5.89 49.67 -45.76
CA GLN A 152 7.03 50.56 -45.36
C GLN A 152 6.86 51.46 -44.08
N PRO A 153 7.94 52.02 -43.49
CA PRO A 153 9.11 51.41 -42.81
C PRO A 153 9.38 52.02 -41.41
N GLY A 154 10.28 51.44 -40.60
CA GLY A 154 10.97 52.24 -39.57
C GLY A 154 11.56 51.49 -38.37
N ALA A 155 12.88 51.65 -38.23
CA ALA A 155 13.64 51.73 -36.99
C ALA A 155 13.74 50.50 -36.05
N ASP A 156 14.92 49.90 -36.11
CA ASP A 156 15.75 49.40 -35.02
C ASP A 156 15.18 49.50 -33.59
N SER A 157 15.05 48.35 -32.93
CA SER A 157 15.35 48.20 -31.51
C SER A 157 15.66 46.73 -31.21
N LYS A 158 16.95 46.44 -31.21
CA LYS A 158 17.55 45.19 -30.75
C LYS A 158 17.47 45.15 -29.22
N ALA A 159 16.35 44.68 -28.67
CA ALA A 159 16.22 44.43 -27.24
C ALA A 159 16.47 42.95 -26.95
N LYS A 160 17.70 42.69 -26.51
CA LYS A 160 18.22 41.41 -26.04
C LYS A 160 17.44 40.97 -24.79
N ASN A 161 16.80 39.81 -24.87
CA ASN A 161 16.27 39.08 -23.72
C ASN A 161 17.43 38.47 -22.93
N ASP A 162 17.84 39.09 -21.83
CA ASP A 162 18.64 38.44 -20.78
C ASP A 162 17.78 38.44 -19.50
N GLY A 163 17.12 37.30 -19.25
CA GLY A 163 16.35 37.02 -18.03
C GLY A 163 17.27 36.75 -16.85
N ALA A 164 18.00 37.77 -16.39
CA ALA A 164 18.71 37.74 -15.12
C ALA A 164 17.76 38.23 -14.02
N ILE A 165 17.33 37.32 -13.14
CA ILE A 165 16.58 37.66 -11.93
C ILE A 165 17.60 38.11 -10.89
N GLU A 166 17.66 39.42 -10.67
CA GLU A 166 18.47 40.05 -9.62
C GLU A 166 17.66 40.03 -8.32
N GLY A 167 18.11 39.22 -7.36
CA GLY A 167 17.49 39.10 -6.05
C GLY A 167 18.17 40.04 -5.06
N ASP A 168 17.42 40.97 -4.49
CA ASP A 168 17.88 41.78 -3.36
C ASP A 168 17.91 40.93 -2.09
N PHE A 169 19.00 41.00 -1.33
CA PHE A 169 19.12 40.39 -0.01
C PHE A 169 19.22 41.47 1.07
N VAL A 170 18.39 41.34 2.10
CA VAL A 170 18.46 42.17 3.31
C VAL A 170 19.37 41.45 4.30
N GLU A 171 20.50 42.08 4.62
CA GLU A 171 21.41 41.59 5.65
C GLU A 171 20.77 41.79 7.03
N VAL A 172 20.38 40.68 7.67
CA VAL A 172 19.86 40.71 9.04
C VAL A 172 21.05 40.74 9.99
N ASN A 173 21.39 41.94 10.45
CA ASN A 173 22.36 42.13 11.52
C ASN A 173 21.84 41.47 12.81
N ARG A 174 22.63 40.57 13.42
CA ARG A 174 22.26 39.73 14.57
C ARG A 174 22.93 40.19 15.87
N ASP A 175 23.11 41.49 16.05
CA ASP A 175 23.83 42.02 17.22
C ASP A 175 22.94 42.69 18.29
N ASP A 176 21.62 42.47 18.25
CA ASP A 176 20.70 43.16 19.17
C ASP A 176 20.29 42.31 20.40
N ASN A 177 20.96 41.18 20.68
CA ASN A 177 20.68 40.39 21.87
C ASN A 177 21.84 40.35 22.87
N LYS A 178 22.26 41.53 23.31
CA LYS A 178 22.80 41.73 24.66
C LYS A 178 22.26 43.06 25.17
N LEU A 179 21.47 43.03 26.24
CA LEU A 179 21.49 43.95 27.39
C LEU A 179 20.24 43.73 28.25
N ASN A 180 20.39 42.91 29.30
CA ASN A 180 20.01 43.13 30.71
C ASN A 180 19.84 41.80 31.46
#